data_AF-A0A2D8S339-F1
#
_entry.id   AF-A0A2D8S339-F1
#
_cell.length_a   1.000
_cell.length_b   1.000
_cell.length_c   1.000
_cell.angle_alpha   90.00
_cell.angle_beta   90.00
_cell.angle_gamma   90.00
#
_symmetry.space_group_name_H-M   'P 1'
#
loop_
_entity.id
_entity.type
_entity.pdbx_description
1 polymer ?
#
loop_
_entity_poly.entity_id
_entity_poly.type
_entity_poly.pdbx_seq_one_letter_code
_entity_poly.pdbx_strand_id
1 'polypeptide(L)'
;MKKLTLLLSLLILIPFLSADHHKGDRGEMRMKMWQAKLKVDLAELKGPPSLAMLEKKKANRLADLDLLINSGKYKEGELKRIKAMREKLMERELPSQEALNERHDRRLKMAKSKMRNRGEMLNRKHRNEGRKRDMRDRNEWEKRRNRPRKR
;
A
#
# COMPACT_ATOMS: atom_id res chain seq x y z
N MET A 1 -37.50 9.94 -30.78
CA MET A 1 -38.03 9.78 -29.39
C MET A 1 -37.42 8.60 -28.64
N LYS A 2 -37.47 7.36 -29.15
CA LYS A 2 -37.00 6.14 -28.43
C LYS A 2 -35.51 6.14 -27.99
N LYS A 3 -34.62 6.81 -28.74
CA LYS A 3 -33.19 6.94 -28.40
C LYS A 3 -32.94 7.94 -27.26
N LEU A 4 -33.73 9.01 -27.20
CA LEU A 4 -33.67 10.04 -26.16
C LEU A 4 -34.20 9.52 -24.82
N THR A 5 -35.26 8.72 -24.84
CA THR A 5 -35.79 8.05 -23.63
C THR A 5 -34.78 7.04 -23.05
N LEU A 6 -34.04 6.33 -23.91
CA LEU A 6 -32.98 5.42 -23.49
C LEU A 6 -31.81 6.16 -22.82
N LEU A 7 -31.36 7.27 -23.41
CA LEU A 7 -30.34 8.14 -22.83
C LEU A 7 -30.77 8.74 -21.49
N LEU A 8 -32.01 9.19 -21.37
CA LEU A 8 -32.56 9.69 -20.10
C LEU A 8 -32.65 8.58 -19.04
N SER A 9 -33.08 7.38 -19.42
CA SER A 9 -33.13 6.25 -18.48
C SER A 9 -31.74 5.84 -17.97
N LEU A 10 -30.71 5.94 -18.83
CA LEU A 10 -29.33 5.67 -18.43
C LEU A 10 -28.83 6.73 -17.44
N LEU A 11 -29.11 8.01 -17.70
CA LEU A 11 -28.73 9.14 -16.84
C LEU A 11 -29.38 9.07 -15.45
N ILE A 12 -30.62 8.58 -15.36
CA ILE A 12 -31.34 8.42 -14.08
C ILE A 12 -30.80 7.23 -13.26
N LEU A 13 -30.19 6.22 -13.91
CA LEU A 13 -29.60 5.05 -13.23
C LEU A 13 -28.17 5.30 -12.69
N ILE A 14 -27.44 6.29 -13.20
CA ILE A 14 -26.08 6.64 -12.73
C ILE A 14 -26.05 6.98 -11.23
N PRO A 15 -26.97 7.79 -10.65
CA PRO A 15 -26.95 8.06 -9.22
C PRO A 15 -27.28 6.83 -8.36
N PHE A 16 -28.02 5.84 -8.86
CA PHE A 16 -28.27 4.58 -8.14
C PHE A 16 -27.02 3.69 -8.07
N LEU A 17 -26.15 3.70 -9.08
CA LEU A 17 -24.83 3.04 -9.06
C LEU A 17 -23.81 3.77 -8.17
N SER A 18 -23.90 5.10 -8.08
CA SER A 18 -22.99 5.92 -7.26
C SER A 18 -23.39 5.99 -5.78
N ALA A 19 -24.65 5.74 -5.43
CA ALA A 19 -25.11 5.74 -4.04
C ALA A 19 -24.57 4.53 -3.22
N ASP A 20 -24.18 3.43 -3.86
CA ASP A 20 -23.57 2.26 -3.19
C ASP A 20 -22.05 2.43 -2.93
N HIS A 21 -21.45 3.55 -3.36
CA HIS A 21 -20.07 3.91 -3.00
C HIS A 21 -19.91 4.46 -1.58
N HIS A 22 -20.95 4.38 -0.74
CA HIS A 22 -20.82 4.50 0.72
C HIS A 22 -20.20 3.23 1.36
N LYS A 23 -19.22 2.60 0.72
CA LYS A 23 -18.31 1.70 1.42
C LYS A 23 -17.30 2.56 2.16
N GLY A 24 -17.70 3.10 3.32
CA GLY A 24 -16.83 3.87 4.20
C GLY A 24 -15.51 3.16 4.50
N ASP A 25 -14.52 3.89 5.05
CA ASP A 25 -13.11 3.57 5.38
C ASP A 25 -12.64 2.09 5.37
N ARG A 26 -13.51 1.15 5.75
CA ARG A 26 -13.36 -0.30 5.68
C ARG A 26 -13.04 -0.83 4.27
N GLY A 27 -13.70 -0.34 3.21
CA GLY A 27 -13.46 -0.82 1.84
C GLY A 27 -12.03 -0.51 1.37
N GLU A 28 -11.62 0.73 1.53
CA GLU A 28 -10.27 1.19 1.25
C GLU A 28 -9.22 0.49 2.12
N MET A 29 -9.49 0.33 3.41
CA MET A 29 -8.53 -0.31 4.32
C MET A 29 -8.31 -1.78 3.96
N ARG A 30 -9.35 -2.53 3.58
CA ARG A 30 -9.21 -3.91 3.08
C ARG A 30 -8.40 -3.96 1.79
N MET A 31 -8.64 -3.05 0.85
CA MET A 31 -7.86 -2.96 -0.39
C MET A 31 -6.38 -2.65 -0.11
N LYS A 32 -6.10 -1.70 0.78
CA LYS A 32 -4.73 -1.35 1.23
C LYS A 32 -4.02 -2.54 1.88
N MET A 33 -4.73 -3.33 2.70
CA MET A 33 -4.20 -4.55 3.32
C MET A 33 -3.92 -5.65 2.29
N TRP A 34 -4.80 -5.82 1.30
CA TRP A 34 -4.60 -6.79 0.23
C TRP A 34 -3.39 -6.45 -0.64
N GLN A 35 -3.24 -5.18 -1.04
CA GLN A 35 -2.05 -4.70 -1.75
C GLN A 35 -0.77 -4.88 -0.93
N ALA A 36 -0.82 -4.63 0.38
CA ALA A 36 0.32 -4.85 1.27
C ALA A 36 0.70 -6.34 1.33
N LYS A 37 -0.30 -7.23 1.39
CA LYS A 37 -0.08 -8.69 1.33
C LYS A 37 0.61 -9.10 0.04
N LEU A 38 0.07 -8.68 -1.10
CA LEU A 38 0.68 -8.99 -2.40
C LEU A 38 2.13 -8.49 -2.51
N LYS A 39 2.46 -7.34 -1.93
CA LYS A 39 3.84 -6.83 -1.91
C LYS A 39 4.76 -7.71 -1.08
N VAL A 40 4.28 -8.24 0.05
CA VAL A 40 5.04 -9.17 0.89
C VAL A 40 5.22 -10.50 0.18
N ASP A 41 4.13 -11.09 -0.34
CA ASP A 41 4.17 -12.35 -1.08
C ASP A 41 5.09 -12.25 -2.30
N LEU A 42 5.04 -11.13 -3.03
CA LEU A 42 5.94 -10.86 -4.15
C LEU A 42 7.41 -10.74 -3.70
N ALA A 43 7.67 -10.16 -2.54
CA ALA A 43 9.02 -10.04 -2.00
C ALA A 43 9.58 -11.39 -1.52
N GLU A 44 8.71 -12.29 -1.06
CA GLU A 44 9.07 -13.68 -0.74
C GLU A 44 9.40 -14.46 -2.00
N LEU A 45 8.54 -14.40 -3.02
CA LEU A 45 8.75 -15.08 -4.29
C LEU A 45 10.01 -14.64 -5.02
N LYS A 46 10.35 -13.34 -4.95
CA LYS A 46 11.55 -12.78 -5.58
C LYS A 46 12.84 -13.08 -4.81
N GLY A 47 12.75 -13.35 -3.51
CA GLY A 47 13.91 -13.54 -2.64
C GLY A 47 14.78 -12.28 -2.46
N PRO A 48 15.90 -12.41 -1.72
CA PRO A 48 16.87 -11.35 -1.57
C PRO A 48 17.57 -11.05 -2.92
N PRO A 49 17.94 -9.77 -3.17
CA PRO A 49 18.71 -9.45 -4.36
C PRO A 49 20.08 -10.13 -4.30
N SER A 50 20.54 -10.67 -5.43
CA SER A 50 21.89 -11.22 -5.54
C SER A 50 22.94 -10.12 -5.64
N LEU A 51 24.14 -10.41 -5.15
CA LEU A 51 25.31 -9.54 -5.23
C LEU A 51 25.65 -9.21 -6.69
N ALA A 52 25.63 -10.22 -7.58
CA ALA A 52 25.79 -10.04 -9.02
C ALA A 52 24.77 -9.06 -9.62
N MET A 53 23.51 -9.08 -9.15
CA MET A 53 22.51 -8.11 -9.61
C MET A 53 22.83 -6.69 -9.14
N LEU A 54 23.39 -6.53 -7.93
CA LEU A 54 23.81 -5.22 -7.42
C LEU A 54 25.06 -4.71 -8.13
N GLU A 55 26.02 -5.57 -8.42
CA GLU A 55 27.19 -5.25 -9.24
C GLU A 55 26.78 -4.79 -10.63
N LYS A 56 25.87 -5.53 -11.28
CA LYS A 56 25.30 -5.13 -12.58
C LYS A 56 24.59 -3.78 -12.49
N LYS A 57 23.83 -3.52 -11.42
CA LYS A 57 23.20 -2.20 -11.20
C LYS A 57 24.23 -1.09 -10.98
N LYS A 58 25.31 -1.37 -10.26
CA LYS A 58 26.42 -0.43 -10.04
C LYS A 58 27.08 -0.10 -11.37
N ALA A 59 27.44 -1.12 -12.15
CA ALA A 59 28.05 -0.97 -13.48
C ALA A 59 27.15 -0.19 -14.45
N ASN A 60 25.86 -0.54 -14.53
CA ASN A 60 24.91 0.20 -15.38
C ASN A 60 24.80 1.67 -15.00
N ARG A 61 24.75 1.98 -13.69
CA ARG A 61 24.71 3.38 -13.23
C ARG A 61 26.00 4.13 -13.56
N LEU A 62 27.16 3.48 -13.47
CA LEU A 62 28.42 4.09 -13.90
C LEU A 62 28.39 4.36 -15.40
N ALA A 63 27.96 3.39 -16.21
CA ALA A 63 27.83 3.56 -17.65
C ALA A 63 26.87 4.70 -18.01
N ASP A 64 25.72 4.82 -17.32
CA ASP A 64 24.78 5.92 -17.53
C ASP A 64 25.42 7.28 -17.21
N LEU A 65 26.16 7.38 -16.09
CA LEU A 65 26.87 8.60 -15.72
C LEU A 65 28.00 8.93 -16.73
N ASP A 66 28.69 7.91 -17.22
CA ASP A 66 29.72 8.05 -18.26
C ASP A 66 29.11 8.57 -19.56
N LEU A 67 27.94 8.07 -19.95
CA LEU A 67 27.21 8.59 -21.10
C LEU A 67 26.81 10.06 -20.90
N LEU A 68 26.35 10.44 -19.71
CA LEU A 68 26.00 11.84 -19.41
C LEU A 68 27.24 12.75 -19.47
N ILE A 69 28.38 12.31 -18.94
CA ILE A 69 29.65 13.04 -19.01
C ILE A 69 30.10 13.18 -20.46
N ASN A 70 30.09 12.08 -21.21
CA ASN A 70 30.55 12.02 -22.60
C ASN A 70 29.59 12.73 -23.57
N SER A 71 28.33 12.94 -23.18
CA SER A 71 27.35 13.63 -24.02
C SER A 71 27.70 15.11 -24.30
N GLY A 72 28.58 15.71 -23.50
CA GLY A 72 28.95 17.13 -23.60
C GLY A 72 27.81 18.11 -23.33
N LYS A 73 26.61 17.63 -22.96
CA LYS A 73 25.41 18.45 -22.77
C LYS A 73 25.45 19.29 -21.48
N TYR A 74 26.14 18.81 -20.46
CA TYR A 74 26.18 19.43 -19.13
C TYR A 74 27.43 20.30 -18.97
N LYS A 75 27.25 21.49 -18.39
CA LYS A 75 28.34 22.47 -18.20
C LYS A 75 28.68 22.64 -16.71
N GLU A 76 29.95 22.98 -16.47
CA GLU A 76 30.51 23.43 -15.18
C GLU A 76 29.92 22.73 -13.94
N GLY A 77 29.00 23.38 -13.22
CA GLY A 77 28.45 22.93 -11.95
C GLY A 77 27.65 21.63 -12.05
N GLU A 78 26.90 21.43 -13.14
CA GLU A 78 26.16 20.18 -13.37
C GLU A 78 27.12 19.04 -13.70
N LEU A 79 28.12 19.30 -14.53
CA LEU A 79 29.15 18.32 -14.88
C LEU A 79 29.97 17.92 -13.64
N LYS A 80 30.31 18.88 -12.77
CA LYS A 80 31.00 18.61 -11.50
C LYS A 80 30.16 17.72 -10.58
N ARG A 81 28.84 17.94 -10.51
CA ARG A 81 27.93 17.08 -9.74
C ARG A 81 27.88 15.66 -10.32
N ILE A 82 27.78 15.52 -11.63
CA ILE A 82 27.75 14.20 -12.30
C ILE A 82 29.05 13.44 -12.05
N LYS A 83 30.21 14.10 -12.19
CA LYS A 83 31.52 13.51 -11.88
C LYS A 83 31.64 13.08 -10.41
N ALA A 84 31.20 13.93 -9.47
CA ALA A 84 31.20 13.59 -8.05
C ALA A 84 30.25 12.43 -7.72
N MET A 85 29.11 12.33 -8.40
CA MET A 85 28.21 11.17 -8.25
C MET A 85 28.86 9.88 -8.75
N ARG A 86 29.57 9.94 -9.87
CA ARG A 86 30.31 8.81 -10.43
C ARG A 86 31.40 8.33 -9.47
N GLU A 87 32.21 9.24 -8.95
CA GLU A 87 33.29 8.94 -8.01
C GLU A 87 32.76 8.28 -6.73
N LYS A 88 31.75 8.89 -6.09
CA LYS A 88 31.05 8.30 -4.95
C LYS A 88 30.49 6.92 -5.24
N LEU A 89 29.98 6.70 -6.45
CA LEU A 89 29.42 5.41 -6.83
C LEU A 89 30.52 4.38 -7.09
N MET A 90 31.70 4.75 -7.58
CA MET A 90 32.85 3.86 -7.71
C MET A 90 33.38 3.42 -6.33
N GLU A 91 33.61 4.38 -5.43
CA GLU A 91 34.16 4.14 -4.08
C GLU A 91 33.20 3.37 -3.17
N ARG A 92 31.91 3.37 -3.48
CA ARG A 92 30.91 2.69 -2.66
C ARG A 92 31.11 1.18 -2.69
N GLU A 93 31.47 0.63 -1.55
CA GLU A 93 31.47 -0.81 -1.30
C GLU A 93 30.05 -1.38 -1.36
N LEU A 94 29.92 -2.56 -1.97
CA LEU A 94 28.66 -3.29 -2.00
C LEU A 94 28.55 -4.14 -0.73
N PRO A 95 27.34 -4.24 -0.14
CA PRO A 95 27.12 -5.14 0.99
C PRO A 95 27.34 -6.59 0.58
N SER A 96 27.80 -7.43 1.52
CA SER A 96 27.90 -8.88 1.32
C SER A 96 26.54 -9.52 1.06
N GLN A 97 26.54 -10.71 0.43
CA GLN A 97 25.31 -11.47 0.19
C GLN A 97 24.57 -11.80 1.49
N GLU A 98 25.31 -12.13 2.56
CA GLU A 98 24.74 -12.39 3.89
C GLU A 98 24.03 -11.16 4.45
N ALA A 99 24.64 -9.98 4.36
CA ALA A 99 24.01 -8.74 4.79
C ALA A 99 22.77 -8.38 3.96
N LEU A 100 22.72 -8.77 2.68
CA LEU A 100 21.53 -8.60 1.83
C LEU A 100 20.41 -9.54 2.23
N ASN A 101 20.72 -10.81 2.49
CA ASN A 101 19.79 -11.81 2.95
C ASN A 101 19.19 -11.39 4.30
N GLU A 102 20.03 -11.01 5.25
CA GLU A 102 19.60 -10.59 6.57
C GLU A 102 18.70 -9.33 6.49
N ARG A 103 19.06 -8.35 5.64
CA ARG A 103 18.21 -7.17 5.43
C ARG A 103 16.86 -7.52 4.83
N HIS A 104 16.81 -8.48 3.90
CA HIS A 104 15.57 -8.95 3.31
C HIS A 104 14.69 -9.66 4.34
N ASP A 105 15.26 -10.56 5.14
CA ASP A 105 14.56 -11.28 6.20
C ASP A 105 14.01 -10.33 7.27
N ARG A 106 14.83 -9.38 7.73
CA ARG A 106 14.39 -8.34 8.68
C ARG A 106 13.21 -7.54 8.13
N ARG A 107 13.26 -7.16 6.84
CA ARG A 107 12.17 -6.42 6.18
C ARG A 107 10.90 -7.26 6.08
N LEU A 108 11.00 -8.52 5.67
CA LEU A 108 9.86 -9.44 5.61
C LEU A 108 9.22 -9.64 6.99
N LYS A 109 10.04 -9.88 8.02
CA LYS A 109 9.57 -10.04 9.40
C LYS A 109 8.80 -8.80 9.88
N MET A 110 9.34 -7.61 9.63
CA MET A 110 8.68 -6.35 9.97
C MET A 110 7.37 -6.16 9.20
N ALA A 111 7.35 -6.49 7.91
CA ALA A 111 6.15 -6.36 7.08
C ALA A 111 5.03 -7.31 7.55
N LYS A 112 5.36 -8.58 7.81
CA LYS A 112 4.44 -9.57 8.37
C LYS A 112 3.89 -9.13 9.73
N SER A 113 4.75 -8.64 10.62
CA SER A 113 4.35 -8.15 11.95
C SER A 113 3.38 -6.97 11.85
N LYS A 114 3.68 -5.97 11.00
CA LYS A 114 2.78 -4.83 10.75
C LYS A 114 1.42 -5.27 10.20
N MET A 115 1.39 -6.27 9.31
CA MET A 115 0.14 -6.82 8.79
C MET A 115 -0.68 -7.52 9.88
N ARG A 116 -0.04 -8.33 10.72
CA ARG A 116 -0.70 -8.99 11.85
C ARG A 116 -1.32 -7.98 12.82
N ASN A 117 -0.56 -6.97 13.24
CA ASN A 117 -1.03 -5.94 14.17
C ASN A 117 -2.23 -5.15 13.59
N ARG A 118 -2.22 -4.84 12.29
CA ARG A 118 -3.36 -4.18 11.62
C ARG A 118 -4.60 -5.08 11.57
N GLY A 119 -4.42 -6.38 11.31
CA GLY A 119 -5.50 -7.36 11.37
C GLY A 119 -6.12 -7.46 12.78
N GLU A 120 -5.28 -7.49 13.82
CA GLU A 120 -5.73 -7.53 15.21
C GLU A 120 -6.49 -6.25 15.61
N MET A 121 -6.05 -5.06 15.17
CA MET A 121 -6.78 -3.81 15.40
C MET A 121 -8.17 -3.80 14.75
N LEU A 122 -8.29 -4.31 13.52
CA LEU A 122 -9.58 -4.44 12.83
C LEU A 122 -10.52 -5.38 13.61
N ASN A 123 -10.02 -6.55 14.01
CA ASN A 123 -10.81 -7.51 14.79
C ASN A 123 -11.26 -6.94 16.15
N ARG A 124 -10.39 -6.19 16.85
CA ARG A 124 -10.76 -5.52 18.11
C ARG A 124 -11.84 -4.45 17.90
N LYS A 125 -11.76 -3.65 16.82
CA LYS A 125 -12.79 -2.66 16.48
C LYS A 125 -14.15 -3.35 16.26
N HIS A 126 -14.17 -4.46 15.53
CA HIS A 126 -15.40 -5.23 15.28
C HIS A 126 -16.00 -5.84 16.55
N ARG A 127 -15.17 -6.38 17.45
CA ARG A 127 -15.65 -6.91 18.74
C ARG A 127 -16.30 -5.82 19.60
N ASN A 128 -15.75 -4.60 19.57
CA ASN A 128 -16.32 -3.46 20.28
C ASN A 128 -17.61 -2.94 19.63
N GLU A 129 -17.70 -2.93 18.30
CA GLU A 129 -18.93 -2.58 17.57
C GLU A 129 -20.08 -3.56 17.88
N GLY A 130 -19.81 -4.87 17.86
CA GLY A 130 -20.78 -5.89 18.23
C GLY A 130 -21.26 -5.73 19.68
N ARG A 131 -20.34 -5.54 20.62
CA ARG A 131 -20.67 -5.32 22.03
C ARG A 131 -21.53 -4.06 22.26
N LYS A 132 -21.27 -2.98 21.51
CA LYS A 132 -22.08 -1.75 21.56
C LYS A 132 -23.48 -1.97 21.01
N ARG A 133 -23.62 -2.79 19.95
CA ARG A 133 -24.93 -3.17 19.40
C ARG A 133 -25.73 -3.99 20.40
N ASP A 134 -25.13 -5.00 21.00
CA ASP A 134 -25.78 -5.84 22.02
C ASP A 134 -26.26 -5.02 23.22
N MET A 135 -25.46 -4.06 23.70
CA MET A 135 -25.89 -3.15 24.78
C MET A 135 -27.06 -2.27 24.36
N ARG A 136 -27.06 -1.76 23.12
CA ARG A 136 -28.18 -0.96 22.60
C ARG A 136 -29.45 -1.79 22.52
N ASP A 137 -29.36 -3.00 21.99
CA ASP A 137 -30.50 -3.90 21.80
C ASP A 137 -31.12 -4.31 23.15
N ARG A 138 -30.29 -4.56 24.18
CA ARG A 138 -30.77 -4.78 25.56
C ARG A 138 -31.48 -3.55 26.12
N ASN A 139 -30.88 -2.37 26.00
CA ASN A 139 -31.49 -1.12 26.48
C ASN A 139 -32.83 -0.83 25.78
N GLU A 140 -32.93 -1.12 24.48
CA GLU A 140 -34.19 -1.00 23.74
C GLU A 140 -35.24 -2.02 24.20
N TRP A 141 -34.83 -3.26 24.47
CA TRP A 141 -35.72 -4.29 24.99
C TRP A 141 -36.26 -3.94 26.38
N GLU A 142 -35.41 -3.45 27.29
CA GLU A 142 -35.82 -2.98 28.61
C GLU A 142 -36.81 -1.80 28.53
N LYS A 143 -36.57 -0.84 27.63
CA LYS A 143 -37.50 0.27 27.37
C LYS A 143 -38.86 -0.23 26.87
N ARG A 144 -38.90 -1.25 26.00
CA ARG A 144 -40.15 -1.84 25.51
C ARG A 144 -40.88 -2.57 26.64
N ARG A 145 -40.17 -3.30 27.49
CA ARG A 145 -40.72 -4.03 28.63
C ARG A 145 -41.36 -3.09 29.67
N ASN A 146 -40.70 -1.96 29.95
CA ASN A 146 -41.15 -0.99 30.95
C ASN A 146 -42.16 0.03 30.37
N ARG A 147 -42.64 -0.16 29.14
CA ARG A 147 -43.60 0.76 28.53
C ARG A 147 -44.98 0.53 29.18
N PRO A 148 -45.62 1.56 29.76
CA PRO A 148 -46.94 1.40 30.37
C PRO A 148 -47.94 0.96 29.29
N ARG A 149 -48.65 -0.13 29.55
CA ARG A 149 -49.76 -0.57 28.69
C ARG A 149 -50.87 0.47 28.80
N LYS A 150 -51.23 1.12 27.69
CA LYS A 150 -52.44 1.96 27.64
C LYS A 150 -53.63 1.06 27.96
N ARG A 151 -54.35 1.41 29.04
CA ARG A 151 -55.69 0.91 29.33
C ARG A 151 -56.70 1.64 28.45
#